data_AF-A0A2S9GP70-F1
#
_entry.id   AF-A0A2S9GP70-F1
#
_cell.length_a   1.000
_cell.length_b   1.000
_cell.length_c   1.000
_cell.angle_alpha   90.00
_cell.angle_beta   90.00
_cell.angle_gamma   90.00
#
_symmetry.space_group_name_H-M   'P 1'
#
loop_
_entity.id
_entity.type
_entity.pdbx_description
1 polymer ?
#
loop_
_entity_poly.entity_id
_entity_poly.type
_entity_poly.pdbx_seq_one_letter_code
_entity_poly.pdbx_strand_id
1 'polypeptide(L)' 'RQKWKTRVELANAIFDYIEIFHNRQRRHSALNYRTPIEYELSFTNDTLTAVS' A
#
# COMPACT_ATOMS: atom_id res chain seq x y z
N ARG A 1 -8.07 -17.18 -14.66
CA ARG A 1 -7.45 -17.95 -13.55
C ARG A 1 -6.03 -18.30 -13.98
N GLN A 2 -5.02 -17.86 -13.23
CA GLN A 2 -3.62 -18.22 -13.49
C GLN A 2 -3.30 -19.57 -12.82
N LYS A 3 -2.51 -20.42 -13.48
CA LYS A 3 -1.95 -21.64 -12.88
C LYS A 3 -0.48 -21.38 -12.54
N TRP A 4 -0.12 -21.65 -11.29
CA TRP A 4 1.25 -21.50 -10.79
C TRP A 4 1.94 -22.85 -10.82
N LYS A 5 3.18 -22.88 -11.31
CA LYS A 5 3.94 -24.13 -11.41
C LYS A 5 4.55 -24.52 -10.06
N THR A 6 4.86 -23.54 -9.24
CA THR A 6 5.48 -23.73 -7.92
C THR A 6 4.81 -22.91 -6.84
N ARG A 7 4.98 -23.33 -5.58
CA ARG A 7 4.50 -22.57 -4.42
C ARG A 7 5.22 -21.23 -4.25
N VAL A 8 6.49 -21.16 -4.68
CA VAL A 8 7.30 -19.93 -4.64
C VAL A 8 6.74 -18.89 -5.60
N GLU A 9 6.41 -19.29 -6.83
CA GLU A 9 5.81 -18.41 -7.83
C GLU A 9 4.48 -17.81 -7.35
N LEU A 10 3.63 -18.65 -6.74
CA LEU A 10 2.38 -18.20 -6.12
C LEU A 10 2.63 -17.24 -4.94
N ALA A 11 3.59 -17.55 -4.08
CA ALA A 11 3.92 -16.71 -2.92
C ALA A 11 4.39 -15.32 -3.37
N ASN A 12 5.26 -15.26 -4.39
CA ASN A 12 5.71 -14.00 -4.97
C ASN A 12 4.55 -13.21 -5.57
N ALA A 13 3.66 -13.85 -6.32
CA ALA A 13 2.51 -13.18 -6.90
C ALA A 13 1.52 -12.64 -5.86
N ILE A 14 1.33 -13.37 -4.75
CA ILE A 14 0.53 -12.90 -3.62
C ILE A 14 1.21 -11.70 -2.94
N PHE A 15 2.52 -11.79 -2.74
CA PHE A 15 3.32 -10.72 -2.15
C PHE A 15 3.22 -9.44 -2.99
N ASP A 16 3.50 -9.52 -4.29
CA ASP A 16 3.39 -8.41 -5.24
C ASP A 16 1.98 -7.81 -5.24
N TYR A 17 0.94 -8.65 -5.20
CA TYR A 17 -0.44 -8.18 -5.13
C TYR A 17 -0.70 -7.40 -3.82
N ILE A 18 -0.21 -7.91 -2.69
CA ILE A 18 -0.42 -7.27 -1.39
C ILE A 18 0.31 -5.92 -1.34
N GLU A 19 1.57 -5.88 -1.76
CA GLU A 19 2.41 -4.68 -1.73
C GLU A 19 1.96 -3.62 -2.74
N ILE A 20 1.80 -4.02 -4.00
CA ILE A 20 1.63 -3.10 -5.12
C ILE A 20 0.17 -2.72 -5.35
N PHE A 21 -0.81 -3.50 -4.89
CA PHE A 21 -2.23 -3.24 -5.17
C PHE A 21 -3.12 -3.18 -3.92
N HIS A 22 -3.06 -4.22 -3.08
CA HIS A 22 -3.98 -4.32 -1.96
C HIS A 22 -3.74 -3.22 -0.92
N ASN A 23 -2.51 -3.10 -0.43
CA ASN A 23 -2.19 -2.18 0.66
C ASN A 23 -2.35 -0.72 0.22
N ARG A 24 -1.94 -0.36 -1.00
CA ARG A 24 -2.11 1.01 -1.53
C ARG A 24 -3.56 1.48 -1.67
N GLN A 25 -4.52 0.56 -1.83
CA GLN A 25 -5.94 0.90 -2.02
C GLN A 25 -6.77 0.71 -0.75
N ARG A 26 -6.24 -0.03 0.24
CA ARG A 26 -6.97 -0.34 1.46
C ARG A 26 -7.07 0.91 2.35
N ARG A 27 -8.29 1.24 2.75
CA ARG A 27 -8.54 2.28 3.76
C ARG A 27 -8.44 1.67 5.15
N HIS A 28 -7.65 2.27 6.02
CA HIS A 28 -7.44 1.78 7.39
C HIS A 28 -8.13 2.70 8.39
N SER A 29 -8.91 2.13 9.31
CA SER A 29 -9.58 2.92 10.37
C SER A 29 -8.57 3.67 11.25
N ALA A 30 -7.41 3.07 11.52
CA ALA A 30 -6.29 3.72 12.22
C ALA A 30 -5.72 4.95 11.47
N LEU A 31 -5.90 5.02 10.15
CA LEU A 31 -5.49 6.16 9.31
C LEU A 31 -6.68 7.06 8.97
N ASN A 32 -7.72 7.10 9.80
CA ASN A 32 -8.98 7.82 9.53
C ASN A 32 -9.63 7.45 8.19
N TYR A 33 -9.56 6.16 7.84
CA TYR A 33 -10.03 5.63 6.56
C TYR A 33 -9.33 6.26 5.35
N ARG A 34 -8.08 6.68 5.50
CA ARG A 34 -7.22 7.03 4.35
C ARG A 34 -6.47 5.80 3.87
N THR A 35 -6.10 5.81 2.61
CA THR A 35 -5.12 4.86 2.07
C THR A 35 -3.71 5.20 2.58
N PRO A 36 -2.78 4.23 2.60
CA PRO A 36 -1.40 4.51 3.00
C PRO A 36 -0.75 5.63 2.19
N ILE A 37 -0.99 5.68 0.88
CA ILE A 37 -0.50 6.76 0.01
C ILE A 37 -1.05 8.13 0.43
N GLU A 38 -2.35 8.24 0.68
CA GLU A 38 -2.95 9.51 1.12
C GLU A 38 -2.42 9.94 2.49
N TYR A 39 -2.19 8.97 3.37
CA TYR A 39 -1.61 9.23 4.69
C TYR A 39 -0.17 9.75 4.58
N GLU A 40 0.69 9.08 3.80
CA GLU A 40 2.07 9.52 3.54
C GLU A 40 2.12 10.90 2.90
N LEU A 41 1.28 11.16 1.89
CA LEU A 41 1.19 12.47 1.23
C LEU A 41 0.76 13.58 2.20
N SER A 42 -0.19 13.30 3.09
CA SER A 42 -0.59 14.28 4.11
C SER A 42 0.57 14.63 5.04
N PHE A 43 1.37 13.64 5.42
CA PHE A 43 2.54 13.85 6.27
C PHE A 43 3.63 14.68 5.56
N THR A 44 3.88 14.41 4.28
CA THR A 44 4.86 15.20 3.50
C THR A 44 4.45 16.67 3.35
N ASN A 45 3.16 16.96 3.17
CA ASN A 45 2.67 18.34 3.07
C ASN A 45 2.81 19.09 4.41
N ASP A 46 2.55 18.43 5.53
CA ASP A 46 2.78 19.00 6.86
C ASP A 46 4.26 19.31 7.07
N THR A 47 5.17 18.43 6.65
CA THR A 47 6.61 18.69 6.77
C THR A 47 7.10 19.86 5.92
N LEU A 48 6.57 20.06 4.72
CA LEU A 48 6.95 21.19 3.85
C LEU A 48 6.38 22.52 4.37
N THR A 49 5.17 22.48 4.96
CA THR A 49 4.52 23.64 5.56
C THR A 49 5.21 24.07 6.86
N ALA A 50 5.77 23.13 7.63
CA ALA A 50 6.48 23.42 8.88
C ALA A 50 7.91 23.97 8.70
N VAL A 51 8.51 23.80 7.51
CA VAL A 51 9.87 24.28 7.19
C VAL A 51 9.85 25.66 6.51
N SER A 52 8.67 26.14 6.10
CA SER A 52 8.44 27.49 5.56
C SER A 52 8.03 28.46 6.67
#